data_AF-A0A3D4U5D6-F1
#
_entry.id   AF-A0A3D4U5D6-F1
#
_cell.length_a   1.000
_cell.length_b   1.000
_cell.length_c   1.000
_cell.angle_alpha   90.00
_cell.angle_beta   90.00
_cell.angle_gamma   90.00
#
_symmetry.space_group_name_H-M   'P 1'
#
loop_
_entity.id
_entity.type
_entity.pdbx_description
1 polymer ?
#
loop_
_entity_poly.entity_id
_entity_poly.type
_entity_poly.pdbx_seq_one_letter_code
_entity_poly.pdbx_strand_id
1 'polypeptide(L)'
;IYEDLVTLLGPQDIELFPAMDTLPHEETSELENQGARARVLARLVMGEQLIVITHFSALSRKTMPPELLRKDTLRLCSGQEIAPA
;
A
#
# COMPACT_ATOMS: atom_id res chain seq x y z
N ILE A 1 13.36 7.66 10.97
CA ILE A 1 12.70 8.43 9.89
C ILE A 1 11.19 8.25 9.95
N TYR A 2 10.65 7.03 9.78
CA TYR A 2 9.20 6.82 9.89
C TYR A 2 8.64 7.26 11.24
N GLU A 3 9.16 6.71 12.35
CA GLU A 3 8.74 7.08 13.70
C GLU A 3 8.89 8.59 13.99
N ASP A 4 9.97 9.20 13.51
CA ASP A 4 10.21 10.64 13.67
C ASP A 4 9.14 11.45 12.95
N LEU A 5 8.82 11.11 11.71
CA LEU A 5 7.80 11.82 10.93
C LEU A 5 6.39 11.59 11.50
N VAL A 6 6.08 10.37 11.95
CA VAL A 6 4.81 10.06 12.65
C VAL A 6 4.67 10.92 13.90
N THR A 7 5.76 11.07 14.67
CA THR A 7 5.77 11.89 15.88
C THR A 7 5.56 13.37 15.57
N LEU A 8 6.14 13.87 14.48
CA LEU A 8 6.15 15.30 14.14
C LEU A 8 4.90 15.77 13.37
N LEU A 9 4.34 14.93 12.50
CA LEU A 9 3.27 15.30 11.57
C LEU A 9 1.95 14.55 11.83
N GLY A 10 1.98 13.52 12.68
CA GLY A 10 0.84 12.65 12.96
C GLY A 10 0.75 11.46 11.99
N PRO A 11 0.07 10.37 12.38
CA PRO A 11 0.09 9.09 11.65
C PRO A 11 -0.88 9.01 10.46
N GLN A 12 -1.75 10.00 10.25
CA GLN A 12 -2.87 9.87 9.31
C GLN A 12 -2.41 9.75 7.85
N ASP A 13 -1.41 10.56 7.50
CA ASP A 13 -0.93 10.71 6.13
C ASP A 13 0.48 10.13 5.92
N ILE A 14 1.01 9.40 6.90
CA ILE A 14 2.33 8.76 6.82
C ILE A 14 2.15 7.25 6.70
N GLU A 15 2.74 6.68 5.66
CA GLU A 15 2.67 5.25 5.38
C GLU A 15 4.06 4.68 5.09
N LEU A 16 4.31 3.45 5.56
CA LEU A 16 5.53 2.70 5.25
C LEU A 16 5.23 1.71 4.13
N PHE A 17 5.96 1.80 3.02
CA PHE A 17 5.94 0.81 1.95
C PHE A 17 7.15 -0.12 2.10
N PRO A 18 6.98 -1.33 2.68
CA PRO A 18 8.11 -2.19 3.02
C PRO A 18 8.73 -2.82 1.77
N ALA A 19 10.00 -3.20 1.90
CA ALA A 19 10.63 -4.09 0.94
C ALA A 19 9.94 -5.47 0.95
N MET A 20 10.17 -6.27 -0.09
CA MET A 20 9.89 -7.69 0.03
C MET A 20 11.05 -8.31 0.79
N ASP A 21 10.78 -8.94 1.93
CA ASP A 21 11.77 -9.69 2.72
C ASP A 21 12.09 -11.06 2.08
N THR A 22 11.86 -11.19 0.78
CA THR A 22 12.21 -12.37 -0.01
C THR A 22 13.38 -12.10 -0.91
N LEU A 23 14.29 -13.08 -0.97
CA LEU A 23 15.28 -13.11 -2.03
C LEU A 23 14.60 -13.28 -3.39
N PRO A 24 15.22 -12.82 -4.49
CA PRO A 24 14.74 -13.15 -5.82
C PRO A 24 14.56 -14.66 -5.96
N HIS A 25 13.37 -15.11 -6.38
CA HIS A 25 12.96 -16.52 -6.54
C HIS A 25 12.62 -17.29 -5.25
N GLU A 26 12.55 -16.62 -4.10
CA GLU A 26 12.06 -17.20 -2.85
C GLU A 26 10.55 -16.98 -2.70
N GLU A 27 9.80 -18.06 -2.49
CA GLU A 27 8.33 -18.03 -2.45
C GLU A 27 7.76 -17.62 -1.08
N THR A 28 8.61 -17.43 -0.07
CA THR A 28 8.18 -17.15 1.31
C THR A 28 7.87 -15.67 1.53
N SER A 29 6.79 -15.18 0.92
CA SER A 29 6.35 -13.81 1.19
C SER A 29 5.56 -13.73 2.50
N GLU A 30 5.98 -12.86 3.40
CA GLU A 30 5.21 -12.56 4.61
C GLU A 30 3.90 -11.84 4.26
N LEU A 31 2.78 -12.40 4.70
CA LEU A 31 1.44 -11.88 4.42
C LEU A 31 1.26 -10.45 4.96
N GLU A 32 1.90 -10.13 6.08
CA GLU A 32 1.87 -8.80 6.70
C GLU A 32 2.51 -7.74 5.79
N ASN A 33 3.70 -8.03 5.26
CA ASN A 33 4.39 -7.18 4.30
C ASN A 33 3.58 -6.99 3.01
N GLN A 34 2.91 -8.05 2.51
CA GLN A 34 2.02 -7.92 1.36
C GLN A 34 0.81 -7.02 1.65
N GLY A 35 0.18 -7.19 2.82
CA GLY A 35 -0.96 -6.39 3.25
C GLY A 35 -0.61 -4.91 3.38
N ALA A 36 0.53 -4.60 4.00
CA ALA A 36 1.04 -3.23 4.10
C ALA A 36 1.25 -2.61 2.72
N ARG A 37 1.90 -3.33 1.80
CA ARG A 37 2.12 -2.86 0.42
C ARG A 37 0.81 -2.61 -0.32
N ALA A 38 -0.14 -3.53 -0.23
CA ALA A 38 -1.45 -3.41 -0.87
C ALA A 38 -2.22 -2.19 -0.35
N ARG A 39 -2.20 -1.95 0.97
CA ARG A 39 -2.82 -0.78 1.60
C ARG A 39 -2.25 0.53 1.06
N VAL A 40 -0.93 0.69 1.04
CA VAL A 40 -0.32 1.93 0.52
C VAL A 40 -0.70 2.17 -0.94
N LEU A 41 -0.62 1.13 -1.78
CA LEU A 41 -0.98 1.26 -3.20
C LEU A 41 -2.46 1.60 -3.39
N ALA A 42 -3.35 1.00 -2.59
CA ALA A 42 -4.79 1.30 -2.64
C ALA A 42 -5.09 2.76 -2.29
N ARG A 43 -4.52 3.27 -1.18
CA ARG A 43 -4.70 4.69 -0.77
C ARG A 43 -4.18 5.66 -1.85
N LEU A 44 -3.00 5.38 -2.42
CA LEU A 44 -2.45 6.17 -3.53
C LEU A 44 -3.36 6.16 -4.77
N VAL A 45 -3.91 5.00 -5.11
CA VAL A 45 -4.84 4.83 -6.24
C VAL A 45 -6.15 5.57 -6.01
N MET A 46 -6.64 5.60 -4.77
CA MET A 46 -7.82 6.37 -4.35
C MET A 46 -7.59 7.89 -4.35
N GLY A 47 -6.34 8.35 -4.58
CA GLY A 47 -5.99 9.76 -4.67
C GLY A 47 -5.76 10.43 -3.33
N GLU A 48 -5.51 9.65 -2.27
CA GLU A 48 -5.14 10.19 -0.97
C GLU A 48 -3.75 10.86 -1.04
N GLN A 49 -3.59 11.98 -0.32
CA GLN A 49 -2.31 12.67 -0.21
C GLN A 49 -1.51 12.04 0.92
N LEU A 50 -0.42 11.34 0.58
CA LEU A 50 0.38 10.58 1.53
C LEU A 50 1.87 10.94 1.44
N ILE A 51 2.53 10.93 2.59
CA ILE A 51 3.98 10.81 2.71
C ILE A 51 4.30 9.31 2.81
N VAL A 52 4.87 8.76 1.74
CA VAL A 52 5.26 7.34 1.69
C VAL A 52 6.76 7.21 1.95
N ILE A 53 7.10 6.44 2.98
CA ILE A 53 8.49 6.12 3.33
C ILE A 53 8.78 4.71 2.82
N THR A 54 9.93 4.51 2.18
CA THR A 54 10.27 3.21 1.60
C THR A 54 11.77 2.97 1.51
N HIS A 55 12.15 1.73 1.27
CA HIS A 55 13.52 1.34 0.95
C HIS A 55 13.80 1.51 -0.55
N PHE A 56 15.05 1.82 -0.90
CA PHE A 56 15.47 1.90 -2.30
C PHE A 56 15.19 0.62 -3.10
N SER A 57 15.35 -0.54 -2.47
CA SER A 57 15.05 -1.85 -3.05
C SER A 57 13.57 -2.02 -3.40
N ALA A 58 12.67 -1.47 -2.58
CA ALA A 58 11.23 -1.50 -2.81
C ALA A 58 10.82 -0.53 -3.93
N LEU A 59 11.44 0.65 -3.98
CA LEU A 59 11.23 1.66 -5.02
C LEU A 59 11.68 1.18 -6.41
N SER A 60 12.76 0.40 -6.47
CA SER A 60 13.35 -0.07 -7.72
C SER A 60 12.59 -1.26 -8.34
N ARG A 61 11.67 -1.88 -7.60
CA ARG A 61 10.87 -3.00 -8.09
C ARG A 61 9.61 -2.50 -8.79
N LYS A 62 9.27 -3.14 -9.92
CA LYS A 62 8.00 -2.89 -10.60
C LYS A 62 6.84 -3.29 -9.70
N THR A 63 5.81 -2.44 -9.66
CA THR A 63 4.54 -2.68 -8.98
C THR A 63 3.41 -2.81 -10.00
N MET A 64 2.21 -3.14 -9.53
CA MET A 64 1.02 -3.19 -10.37
C MET A 64 0.75 -1.81 -10.98
N PRO A 65 0.44 -1.72 -12.29
CA PRO A 65 0.04 -0.46 -12.91
C PRO A 65 -1.17 0.14 -12.20
N PRO A 66 -1.19 1.46 -11.92
CA PRO A 66 -2.26 2.09 -11.16
C PRO A 66 -3.62 2.00 -11.87
N GLU A 67 -3.64 1.96 -13.21
CA GLU A 67 -4.88 1.79 -14.00
C GLU A 67 -5.54 0.43 -13.74
N LEU A 68 -4.72 -0.61 -13.61
CA LEU A 68 -5.18 -1.97 -13.36
C LEU A 68 -5.74 -2.07 -11.94
N LEU A 69 -4.98 -1.58 -10.96
CA LEU A 69 -5.43 -1.57 -9.56
C LEU A 69 -6.71 -0.75 -9.38
N ARG A 70 -6.85 0.40 -10.06
CA ARG A 70 -8.08 1.21 -10.05
C ARG A 70 -9.30 0.43 -10.53
N LYS A 71 -9.15 -0.29 -11.65
CA LYS A 71 -10.24 -1.04 -12.27
C LYS A 71 -10.81 -2.10 -11.32
N ASP A 72 -9.93 -2.75 -10.57
CA ASP A 72 -10.29 -3.85 -9.66
C ASP A 72 -10.48 -3.40 -8.20
N THR A 73 -10.48 -2.08 -7.94
CA THR A 73 -10.76 -1.51 -6.61
C THR A 73 -12.24 -1.13 -6.49
N LEU A 74 -12.93 -1.69 -5.49
CA LEU A 74 -14.30 -1.33 -5.15
C LEU A 74 -14.33 -0.35 -3.98
N ARG A 75 -14.97 0.81 -4.18
CA ARG A 75 -15.27 1.75 -3.09
C ARG A 75 -16.63 1.43 -2.50
N LEU A 76 -16.64 1.12 -1.20
CA LEU A 76 -17.86 0.87 -0.43
C LEU A 76 -18.26 2.11 0.35
N CYS A 77 -19.54 2.45 0.31
CA CYS A 77 -20.12 3.53 1.10
C CYS A 77 -21.12 2.96 2.12
N SER A 78 -21.27 3.64 3.27
CA SER A 78 -22.29 3.26 4.24
C SER A 78 -23.69 3.35 3.61
N GLY A 79 -24.50 2.30 3.82
CA GLY A 79 -25.83 2.18 3.21
C GLY A 79 -25.86 1.66 1.77
N GLN A 80 -24.71 1.30 1.19
CA GLN A 80 -24.65 0.69 -0.12
C GLN A 80 -25.07 -0.79 -0.05
N GLU A 81 -26.14 -1.16 -0.77
CA GLU A 81 -26.50 -2.56 -0.97
C GLU A 81 -25.64 -3.18 -2.07
N ILE A 82 -25.10 -4.37 -1.80
CA ILE A 82 -24.30 -5.13 -2.75
C ILE A 82 -24.90 -6.52 -2.88
N ALA A 83 -25.24 -6.89 -4.12
CA ALA A 83 -25.68 -8.24 -4.42
C ALA A 83 -24.50 -9.21 -4.24
N PRO A 84 -24.70 -10.39 -3.60
CA PRO A 84 -23.66 -11.40 -3.55
C PRO A 84 -23.29 -11.83 -4.98
N ALA A 85 -21.98 -11.97 -5.20
CA ALA A 85 -21.39 -12.40 -6.47
C ALA A 85 -21.57 -13.91 -6.71
#